data_AF-W4Q8P6-F1
#
_entry.id   AF-W4Q8P6-F1
#
_cell.length_a   1.000
_cell.length_b   1.000
_cell.length_c   1.000
_cell.angle_alpha   90.00
_cell.angle_beta   90.00
_cell.angle_gamma   90.00
#
_symmetry.space_group_name_H-M   'P 1'
#
loop_
_entity.id
_entity.type
_entity.pdbx_description
1 polymer ?
#
loop_
_entity_poly.entity_id
_entity_poly.type
_entity_poly.pdbx_seq_one_letter_code
_entity_poly.pdbx_strand_id
1 'polypeptide(L)'
;MWTYIAYGLSFIFFAALTLRYRLEVKEEQFIHTIQVFGFSLLKRTIHANDIEKITIIYLGKKTIILLHLKKKLRIKLQRFSPEGIDQQMIQFAEANNIEVENPN
;
A
#
# COMPACT_ATOMS: atom_id res chain seq x y z
N MET A 1 33.44 -21.64 0.51
CA MET A 1 32.02 -21.81 0.09
C MET A 1 31.08 -21.12 1.08
N TRP A 2 31.13 -21.46 2.37
CA TRP A 2 30.33 -20.83 3.43
C TRP A 2 30.48 -19.31 3.56
N THR A 3 31.69 -18.78 3.36
CA THR A 3 31.96 -17.34 3.37
C THR A 3 31.23 -16.60 2.26
N TYR A 4 31.19 -17.16 1.05
CA TYR A 4 30.44 -16.56 -0.08
C TYR A 4 28.94 -16.55 0.18
N ILE A 5 28.42 -17.60 0.83
CA ILE A 5 27.01 -17.66 1.26
C ILE A 5 26.74 -16.58 2.31
N ALA A 6 27.63 -16.41 3.29
CA ALA A 6 27.51 -15.39 4.33
C ALA A 6 27.53 -13.96 3.75
N TYR A 7 28.39 -13.69 2.76
CA TYR A 7 28.43 -12.41 2.05
C TYR A 7 27.15 -12.16 1.24
N GLY A 8 26.66 -13.18 0.52
CA GLY A 8 25.40 -13.08 -0.21
C GLY A 8 24.21 -12.80 0.71
N LEU A 9 24.13 -13.49 1.85
CA LEU A 9 23.07 -13.29 2.83
C LEU A 9 23.14 -11.88 3.46
N SER A 10 24.34 -11.43 3.82
CA SER A 10 24.57 -10.09 4.39
C SER A 10 24.15 -8.99 3.40
N PHE A 11 24.42 -9.18 2.12
CA PHE A 11 23.98 -8.25 1.07
C PHE A 11 22.45 -8.18 0.95
N ILE A 12 21.76 -9.32 1.03
CA ILE A 12 20.28 -9.36 1.01
C ILE A 12 19.70 -8.63 2.23
N PHE A 13 20.26 -8.87 3.43
CA PHE A 13 19.85 -8.14 4.63
C PHE A 13 20.10 -6.64 4.51
N PHE A 14 21.25 -6.25 3.97
CA PHE A 14 21.57 -4.84 3.74
C PHE A 14 20.62 -4.20 2.74
N ALA A 15 20.31 -4.87 1.62
CA ALA A 15 19.32 -4.41 0.66
C ALA A 15 17.94 -4.25 1.30
N ALA A 16 17.51 -5.20 2.13
CA ALA A 16 16.26 -5.13 2.86
C ALA A 16 16.20 -3.96 3.87
N LEU A 17 17.33 -3.57 4.48
CA LEU A 17 17.38 -2.39 5.38
C LEU A 17 17.20 -1.06 4.63
N THR A 18 17.59 -1.00 3.36
CA THR A 18 17.43 0.21 2.53
C THR A 18 16.07 0.32 1.85
N LEU A 19 15.21 -0.68 2.07
CA LEU A 19 13.88 -0.75 1.49
C LEU A 19 12.98 0.32 2.10
N ARG A 20 12.64 1.32 1.29
CA ARG A 20 11.72 2.40 1.65
C ARG A 20 10.41 2.19 0.90
N TYR A 21 9.34 2.03 1.66
CA TYR A 21 7.98 2.02 1.14
C TYR A 21 7.40 3.43 1.26
N ARG A 22 6.95 4.00 0.15
CA ARG A 22 6.23 5.27 0.12
C ARG A 22 4.83 5.02 -0.42
N LEU A 23 3.84 5.31 0.41
CA LEU A 23 2.44 5.40 0.00
C LEU A 23 2.08 6.89 -0.02
N GLU A 24 1.79 7.42 -1.20
CA GLU A 24 1.28 8.77 -1.37
C GLU A 24 -0.17 8.69 -1.82
N VAL A 25 -1.06 9.33 -1.05
CA VAL A 25 -2.46 9.55 -1.40
C VAL A 25 -2.55 10.96 -1.96
N LYS A 26 -2.84 11.06 -3.25
CA LYS A 26 -3.17 12.33 -3.92
C LYS A 26 -4.67 12.34 -4.23
N GLU A 27 -5.23 13.52 -4.45
CA GLU A 27 -6.67 13.73 -4.66
C GLU A 27 -7.31 12.76 -5.66
N GLU A 28 -6.57 12.38 -6.72
CA GLU A 28 -7.08 11.51 -7.79
C GLU A 28 -6.31 10.18 -7.94
N GLN A 29 -5.24 9.98 -7.16
CA GLN A 29 -4.30 8.87 -7.39
C GLN A 29 -3.68 8.33 -6.10
N PHE A 30 -3.61 7.00 -6.01
CA PHE A 30 -2.75 6.30 -5.07
C PHE A 30 -1.43 5.94 -5.74
N ILE A 31 -0.32 6.41 -5.18
CA ILE A 31 1.01 6.05 -5.65
C ILE A 31 1.67 5.17 -4.59
N HIS A 32 1.84 3.89 -4.93
CA HIS A 32 2.61 2.95 -4.13
C HIS A 32 4.00 2.79 -4.74
N THR A 33 5.02 3.30 -4.07
CA THR A 33 6.41 3.22 -4.52
C THR A 33 7.23 2.36 -3.55
N ILE A 34 7.85 1.32 -4.09
CA ILE A 34 8.86 0.52 -3.41
C ILE A 34 10.22 1.01 -3.89
N GLN A 35 11.03 1.53 -2.97
CA GLN A 35 12.38 2.01 -3.25
C GLN A 35 13.41 1.12 -2.53
N VAL A 36 14.49 0.77 -3.20
CA VAL A 36 15.64 0.06 -2.61
C VAL A 36 16.90 0.78 -3.06
N PHE A 37 17.80 1.09 -2.13
CA PHE A 37 18.97 1.96 -2.38
C PHE A 37 18.63 3.31 -3.06
N GLY A 38 17.42 3.85 -2.83
CA GLY A 38 16.96 5.10 -3.47
C GLY A 38 16.44 4.93 -4.91
N PHE A 39 16.61 3.76 -5.53
CA PHE A 39 16.00 3.45 -6.83
C PHE A 39 14.57 2.95 -6.64
N SER A 40 13.64 3.45 -7.46
CA SER A 40 12.24 3.00 -7.42
C SER A 40 12.11 1.67 -8.16
N LEU A 41 12.11 0.57 -7.41
CA LEU A 41 11.95 -0.79 -7.93
C LEU A 41 10.57 -1.02 -8.52
N LEU A 42 9.54 -0.51 -7.85
CA LEU A 42 8.17 -0.68 -8.29
C LEU A 42 7.41 0.59 -7.96
N LYS A 43 6.97 1.30 -8.99
CA LYS A 43 6.02 2.41 -8.85
C LYS A 43 4.70 1.96 -9.43
N ARG A 44 3.70 1.83 -8.57
CA ARG A 44 2.34 1.51 -8.95
C ARG A 44 1.46 2.72 -8.70
N THR A 45 1.05 3.38 -9.77
CA THR A 45 0.00 4.40 -9.73
C THR A 45 -1.34 3.72 -9.96
N ILE A 46 -2.30 4.01 -9.10
CA ILE A 46 -3.69 3.55 -9.18
C ILE A 46 -4.53 4.81 -9.21
N HIS A 47 -5.28 5.02 -10.29
CA HIS A 47 -6.19 6.15 -10.38
C HIS A 47 -7.48 5.87 -9.61
N ALA A 48 -8.11 6.92 -9.07
CA ALA A 48 -9.42 6.82 -8.44
C ALA A 48 -10.45 6.10 -9.32
N ASN A 49 -10.43 6.43 -10.62
CA ASN A 49 -11.31 5.83 -11.64
C ASN A 49 -11.10 4.33 -11.85
N ASP A 50 -9.94 3.78 -11.46
CA ASP A 50 -9.67 2.34 -11.54
C ASP A 50 -10.19 1.58 -10.31
N ILE A 51 -10.57 2.31 -9.25
CA ILE A 51 -11.11 1.75 -8.01
C ILE A 51 -12.60 1.52 -8.21
N GLU A 52 -13.02 0.30 -7.93
CA GLU A 52 -14.42 -0.12 -7.96
C GLU A 52 -15.06 0.07 -6.60
N LYS A 53 -14.38 -0.37 -5.54
CA LYS A 53 -14.83 -0.19 -4.16
C LYS A 53 -13.67 -0.21 -3.17
N ILE A 54 -13.92 0.33 -1.99
CA ILE A 54 -12.98 0.34 -0.87
C ILE A 54 -13.64 -0.39 0.30
N THR A 55 -13.02 -1.43 0.80
CA THR A 55 -13.50 -2.15 1.99
C THR A 55 -12.61 -1.82 3.17
N ILE A 56 -13.19 -1.29 4.24
CA ILE A 56 -12.47 -0.94 5.47
C ILE A 56 -12.91 -1.92 6.56
N ILE A 57 -11.99 -2.73 7.06
CA ILE A 57 -12.24 -3.75 8.09
C ILE A 57 -11.58 -3.30 9.39
N TYR A 58 -12.38 -3.13 10.44
CA TYR A 58 -11.89 -2.78 11.77
C TYR A 58 -11.67 -4.06 12.60
N LEU A 59 -10.41 -4.39 12.88
CA LEU A 59 -10.00 -5.54 13.69
C LEU A 59 -9.39 -5.05 15.01
N GLY A 60 -10.26 -4.74 15.96
CA GLY A 60 -9.86 -4.18 17.25
C GLY A 60 -9.15 -2.83 17.08
N LYS A 61 -7.86 -2.74 17.44
CA LYS A 61 -7.03 -1.53 17.25
C LYS A 61 -6.38 -1.43 15.87
N LYS A 62 -6.60 -2.40 14.98
CA LYS A 62 -6.00 -2.43 13.65
C LYS A 62 -7.06 -2.18 12.59
N THR A 63 -6.79 -1.28 11.67
CA THR A 63 -7.63 -1.09 10.49
C THR A 63 -6.98 -1.77 9.29
N ILE A 64 -7.78 -2.49 8.50
CA ILE A 64 -7.35 -3.08 7.24
C ILE A 64 -8.15 -2.42 6.13
N ILE A 65 -7.45 -1.74 5.22
CA ILE A 65 -8.06 -1.17 4.02
C ILE A 65 -7.77 -2.09 2.82
N LEU A 66 -8.83 -2.44 2.10
CA LEU A 66 -8.79 -3.21 0.87
C LEU A 66 -9.30 -2.35 -0.29
N LEU A 67 -8.45 -2.14 -1.29
CA LEU A 67 -8.82 -1.49 -2.54
C LEU A 67 -9.21 -2.58 -3.54
N HIS A 68 -10.45 -2.55 -4.02
CA HIS A 68 -10.91 -3.39 -5.12
C HIS A 68 -10.83 -2.57 -6.41
N LEU A 69 -10.03 -3.04 -7.36
CA LEU A 69 -9.87 -2.41 -8.66
C LEU A 69 -10.77 -3.10 -9.69
N LYS A 70 -11.28 -2.31 -10.64
CA LYS A 70 -12.14 -2.78 -11.75
C LYS A 70 -11.56 -3.94 -12.55
N LYS A 71 -10.23 -4.11 -12.54
CA LYS A 71 -9.51 -5.24 -13.16
C LYS A 71 -9.52 -6.52 -12.31
N LYS A 72 -10.50 -6.69 -11.41
CA LYS A 72 -10.60 -7.80 -10.43
C LYS A 72 -9.36 -7.97 -9.53
N LEU A 73 -8.56 -6.92 -9.39
CA LEU A 73 -7.37 -6.97 -8.55
C LEU A 73 -7.69 -6.35 -7.21
N ARG A 74 -7.33 -7.04 -6.13
CA ARG A 74 -7.47 -6.53 -4.77
C ARG A 74 -6.12 -6.15 -4.18
N ILE A 75 -6.00 -4.94 -3.68
CA ILE A 75 -4.79 -4.45 -3.03
C ILE A 75 -5.08 -4.24 -1.55
N LYS A 76 -4.27 -4.86 -0.70
CA LYS A 76 -4.41 -4.79 0.76
C LYS A 76 -3.36 -3.84 1.34
N LEU A 77 -3.81 -2.80 2.02
CA LEU A 77 -2.97 -1.76 2.64
C LEU A 77 -2.62 -2.09 4.12
N GLN A 78 -2.51 -3.37 4.48
CA GLN A 78 -2.44 -3.85 5.87
C GLN A 78 -1.23 -3.39 6.69
N ARG A 79 -0.10 -3.04 6.05
CA ARG A 79 1.16 -2.76 6.78
C ARG A 79 1.41 -1.28 7.07
N PHE A 80 0.64 -0.40 6.44
CA PHE A 80 0.77 1.05 6.60
C PHE A 80 -0.63 1.61 6.79
N SER A 81 -1.18 1.44 7.99
CA SER A 81 -2.28 2.29 8.44
C SER A 81 -1.74 3.21 9.51
N PRO A 82 -1.09 4.33 9.13
CA PRO A 82 -0.89 5.43 10.08
C PRO A 82 -2.25 5.80 10.69
N GLU A 83 -2.25 6.21 11.94
CA GLU A 83 -3.48 6.62 12.64
C GLU A 83 -4.23 7.66 11.78
N GLY A 84 -5.52 7.44 11.54
CA GLY A 84 -6.37 8.33 10.73
C GLY A 84 -6.36 8.10 9.22
N ILE A 85 -5.64 7.09 8.68
CA ILE A 85 -5.69 6.80 7.24
C ILE A 85 -7.08 6.37 6.76
N ASP A 86 -7.86 5.73 7.64
CA ASP A 86 -9.23 5.34 7.39
C ASP A 86 -10.11 6.54 7.07
N GLN A 87 -9.96 7.63 7.83
CA GLN A 87 -10.66 8.89 7.56
C GLN A 87 -10.23 9.51 6.22
N GLN A 88 -8.93 9.49 5.91
CA GLN A 88 -8.43 9.98 4.62
C GLN A 88 -8.97 9.14 3.44
N MET A 89 -9.09 7.83 3.62
CA MET A 89 -9.65 6.93 2.61
C MET A 89 -11.14 7.16 2.39
N ILE A 90 -11.90 7.42 3.46
CA ILE A 90 -13.32 7.76 3.38
C ILE A 90 -13.50 9.08 2.63
N GLN A 91 -12.74 10.12 2.99
CA GLN A 91 -12.77 11.41 2.31
C GLN A 91 -12.39 11.30 0.82
N PHE A 92 -11.36 10.50 0.51
CA PHE A 92 -10.98 10.22 -0.88
C PHE A 92 -12.10 9.52 -1.65
N ALA A 93 -12.78 8.55 -1.02
CA ALA A 93 -13.87 7.82 -1.63
C ALA A 93 -15.07 8.72 -1.89
N GLU A 94 -15.45 9.55 -0.93
CA GLU A 94 -16.51 10.56 -1.07
C GLU A 94 -16.19 11.55 -2.20
N ALA A 95 -14.96 12.08 -2.25
CA ALA A 95 -14.53 13.02 -3.27
C ALA A 95 -14.58 12.42 -4.70
N ASN A 96 -14.39 11.11 -4.82
CA ASN A 96 -14.34 10.41 -6.12
C ASN A 96 -15.58 9.55 -6.39
N ASN A 97 -16.64 9.64 -5.57
CA ASN A 97 -17.87 8.82 -5.66
C ASN A 97 -17.58 7.30 -5.70
N ILE A 98 -16.62 6.84 -4.90
CA ILE A 98 -16.26 5.42 -4.78
C ILE A 98 -17.05 4.80 -3.63
N GLU A 99 -17.60 3.61 -3.86
CA GLU A 99 -18.34 2.88 -2.84
C GLU A 99 -17.43 2.42 -1.69
N VAL A 100 -17.84 2.69 -0.45
CA VAL A 100 -17.15 2.25 0.76
C VAL A 100 -17.99 1.18 1.46
N GLU A 101 -17.48 -0.04 1.48
CA GLU A 101 -18.07 -1.14 2.25
C GLU A 101 -17.40 -1.21 3.62
N ASN A 102 -18.20 -1.15 4.69
CA ASN A 102 -17.77 -1.50 6.03
C ASN A 102 -18.45 -2.83 6.41
N PRO A 103 -17.74 -3.97 6.41
CA PRO A 103 -18.32 -5.27 6.74
C PRO A 103 -18.49 -5.50 8.25
N ASN A 104 -18.59 -4.42 9.05
CA ASN A 104 -18.89 -4.48 10.48
C ASN A 104 -20.36 -4.83 10.73
#